data_AF-A0A0A6X0Z0-F1
#
_entry.id   AF-A0A0A6X0Z0-F1
#
_cell.length_a   1.000
_cell.length_b   1.000
_cell.length_c   1.000
_cell.angle_alpha   90.00
_cell.angle_beta   90.00
_cell.angle_gamma   90.00
#
_symmetry.space_group_name_H-M   'P 1'
#
loop_
_entity.id
_entity.type
_entity.pdbx_description
1 polymer ?
#
loop_
_entity_poly.entity_id
_entity_poly.type
_entity_poly.pdbx_seq_one_letter_code
_entity_poly.pdbx_strand_id
1 'polypeptide(L)'
;MIGNISDDLSQLFRQEVALAKAEIQQEATKAGKAAGMLGGAGFASYLAVVLLSFAVVFGLSNVMDPGWAALIVAVIWGAIGAVLFVNGRKKLKTVDPVPRRTTETLKEDARWLKNPTG
;
A
#
# COMPACT_ATOMS: atom_id res chain seq x y z
N MET A 1 -32.54 -41.98 -13.54
CA MET A 1 -32.12 -40.81 -14.34
C MET A 1 -31.89 -39.53 -13.52
N ILE A 2 -32.17 -39.50 -12.20
CA ILE A 2 -31.97 -38.29 -11.36
C ILE A 2 -30.53 -38.14 -10.83
N GLY A 3 -29.74 -39.22 -10.74
CA GLY A 3 -28.37 -39.18 -10.21
C GLY A 3 -27.35 -38.36 -11.02
N ASN A 4 -27.52 -38.27 -12.34
CA ASN A 4 -26.55 -37.59 -13.21
C ASN A 4 -26.58 -36.06 -13.08
N ILE A 5 -27.76 -35.47 -12.81
CA ILE A 5 -27.91 -34.01 -12.71
C ILE A 5 -27.22 -33.46 -11.46
N SER A 6 -27.29 -34.19 -10.33
CA SER A 6 -26.60 -33.81 -9.10
C SER A 6 -25.08 -33.90 -9.23
N ASP A 7 -24.57 -34.88 -9.98
CA ASP A 7 -23.14 -35.02 -10.27
C ASP A 7 -22.63 -33.93 -11.22
N ASP A 8 -23.40 -33.57 -12.25
CA ASP A 8 -23.05 -32.50 -13.18
C ASP A 8 -23.01 -31.12 -12.48
N LEU A 9 -23.95 -30.85 -11.57
CA LEU A 9 -23.94 -29.63 -10.75
C LEU A 9 -22.74 -29.58 -9.79
N SER A 10 -22.38 -30.71 -9.18
CA SER A 10 -21.19 -30.84 -8.33
C SER A 10 -19.90 -30.61 -9.13
N GLN A 11 -19.84 -31.08 -10.37
CA GLN A 11 -18.72 -30.85 -11.27
C GLN A 11 -18.61 -29.38 -11.70
N LEU A 12 -19.72 -28.74 -12.09
CA LEU A 12 -19.76 -27.31 -12.42
C LEU A 12 -19.31 -26.45 -11.25
N PHE A 13 -19.83 -26.72 -10.05
CA PHE A 13 -19.43 -25.96 -8.85
C PHE A 13 -17.93 -26.10 -8.57
N ARG A 14 -17.36 -27.31 -8.70
CA ARG A 14 -15.91 -27.52 -8.58
C ARG A 14 -15.13 -26.78 -9.66
N GLN A 15 -15.65 -26.68 -10.88
CA GLN A 15 -15.03 -25.95 -11.97
C GLN A 15 -15.08 -24.44 -11.73
N GLU A 16 -16.18 -23.88 -11.27
CA GLU A 16 -16.27 -22.45 -10.90
C GLU A 16 -15.29 -22.10 -9.78
N VAL A 17 -15.20 -22.96 -8.76
CA VAL A 17 -14.21 -22.78 -7.68
C VAL A 17 -12.79 -22.88 -8.22
N ALA A 18 -12.51 -23.82 -9.12
CA ALA A 18 -11.21 -23.95 -9.75
C ALA A 18 -10.86 -22.75 -10.64
N LEU A 19 -11.83 -22.21 -11.38
CA LEU A 19 -11.69 -21.04 -12.23
C LEU A 19 -11.45 -19.78 -11.38
N ALA A 20 -12.27 -19.56 -10.35
CA ALA A 20 -12.11 -18.45 -9.42
C ALA A 20 -10.74 -18.51 -8.73
N LYS A 21 -10.29 -19.71 -8.33
CA LYS A 21 -8.95 -19.90 -7.77
C LYS A 21 -7.86 -19.56 -8.79
N ALA A 22 -8.01 -19.97 -10.04
CA ALA A 22 -7.04 -19.66 -11.10
C ALA A 22 -6.99 -18.16 -11.40
N GLU A 23 -8.13 -17.48 -11.44
CA GLU A 23 -8.24 -16.04 -11.64
C GLU A 23 -7.59 -15.26 -10.49
N ILE A 24 -7.93 -15.60 -9.24
CA ILE A 24 -7.30 -15.02 -8.05
C ILE A 24 -5.78 -15.26 -8.08
N GLN A 25 -5.32 -16.45 -8.47
CA GLN A 25 -3.88 -16.73 -8.55
C GLN A 25 -3.19 -15.88 -9.63
N GLN A 26 -3.82 -15.66 -10.78
CA GLN A 26 -3.30 -14.77 -11.82
C GLN A 26 -3.25 -13.32 -11.34
N GLU A 27 -4.32 -12.84 -10.70
CA GLU A 27 -4.36 -11.49 -10.14
C GLU A 27 -3.32 -11.30 -9.04
N ALA A 28 -3.21 -12.23 -8.10
CA ALA A 28 -2.20 -12.21 -7.04
C ALA A 28 -0.78 -12.19 -7.62
N THR A 29 -0.51 -12.94 -8.69
CA THR A 29 0.79 -12.93 -9.36
C THR A 29 1.08 -11.58 -10.01
N LYS A 30 0.10 -10.98 -10.70
CA LYS A 30 0.24 -9.65 -11.31
C LYS A 30 0.47 -8.59 -10.23
N ALA A 31 -0.33 -8.60 -9.17
CA ALA A 31 -0.17 -7.70 -8.03
C ALA A 31 1.19 -7.89 -7.34
N GLY A 32 1.63 -9.13 -7.15
CA GLY A 32 2.94 -9.45 -6.56
C GLY A 32 4.10 -8.94 -7.42
N LYS A 33 4.04 -9.11 -8.74
CA LYS A 33 5.05 -8.54 -9.66
C LYS A 33 5.05 -7.01 -9.61
N ALA A 34 3.88 -6.38 -9.64
CA ALA A 34 3.76 -4.93 -9.57
C ALA A 34 4.31 -4.38 -8.23
N ALA A 35 3.94 -5.01 -7.11
CA ALA A 35 4.47 -4.67 -5.80
C ALA A 35 5.99 -4.87 -5.72
N GLY A 36 6.51 -5.96 -6.30
CA GLY A 36 7.95 -6.22 -6.40
C GLY A 36 8.69 -5.16 -7.22
N MET A 37 8.15 -4.77 -8.38
CA MET A 37 8.71 -3.70 -9.22
C MET A 37 8.68 -2.34 -8.51
N LEU A 38 7.57 -1.98 -7.85
CA LEU A 38 7.46 -0.73 -7.09
C LEU A 38 8.40 -0.72 -5.88
N GLY A 39 8.52 -1.85 -5.17
CA GLY A 39 9.48 -2.01 -4.08
C GLY A 39 10.92 -1.86 -4.56
N GLY A 40 11.27 -2.54 -5.66
CA GLY A 40 12.57 -2.43 -6.31
C GLY A 40 12.89 -1.02 -6.80
N ALA A 41 11.92 -0.34 -7.43
CA ALA A 41 12.05 1.05 -7.85
C ALA A 41 12.26 1.99 -6.66
N GLY A 42 11.49 1.83 -5.57
CA GLY A 42 11.67 2.60 -4.35
C GLY A 42 13.06 2.43 -3.74
N PHE A 43 13.56 1.21 -3.67
CA PHE A 43 14.91 0.92 -3.18
C PHE A 43 16.00 1.49 -4.09
N ALA A 44 15.87 1.31 -5.41
CA ALA A 44 16.81 1.85 -6.40
C ALA A 44 16.84 3.39 -6.36
N SER A 45 15.68 4.04 -6.28
CA SER A 45 15.58 5.50 -6.11
C SER A 45 16.19 5.97 -4.80
N TYR A 46 16.00 5.24 -3.70
CA TYR A 46 16.65 5.56 -2.42
C TYR A 46 18.17 5.50 -2.53
N LEU A 47 18.73 4.44 -3.14
CA LEU A 47 20.18 4.35 -3.37
C LEU A 47 20.70 5.47 -4.28
N ALA A 48 19.97 5.78 -5.37
CA ALA A 48 20.33 6.87 -6.26
C ALA A 48 20.40 8.20 -5.51
N VAL A 49 19.43 8.47 -4.65
CA VAL A 49 19.37 9.66 -3.78
C VAL A 49 20.56 9.73 -2.82
N VAL A 50 20.95 8.61 -2.20
CA VAL A 50 22.12 8.53 -1.33
C VAL A 50 23.40 8.83 -2.12
N LEU A 51 23.59 8.21 -3.29
CA LEU A 51 24.76 8.44 -4.14
C LEU A 51 24.82 9.88 -4.66
N LEU A 52 23.69 10.46 -5.05
CA LEU A 52 23.60 11.88 -5.42
C LEU A 52 23.97 12.79 -4.26
N SER A 53 23.60 12.44 -3.02
CA SER A 53 23.98 13.22 -1.85
C SER A 53 25.50 13.24 -1.67
N PHE A 54 26.17 12.10 -1.81
CA PHE A 54 27.64 12.05 -1.80
C PHE A 54 28.26 12.82 -2.98
N ALA A 55 27.69 12.71 -4.17
CA ALA A 55 28.16 13.45 -5.34
C ALA A 55 28.08 14.97 -5.13
N VAL A 56 27.01 15.47 -4.50
CA VAL A 56 26.88 16.89 -4.16
C VAL A 56 27.92 17.29 -3.12
N VAL A 57 28.11 16.50 -2.05
CA VAL A 57 29.15 16.78 -1.04
C VAL A 57 30.53 16.86 -1.69
N PHE A 58 30.93 15.84 -2.47
CA PHE A 58 32.23 15.84 -3.14
C PHE A 58 32.36 16.96 -4.16
N GLY A 59 31.29 17.28 -4.89
CA GLY A 59 31.25 18.41 -5.81
C GLY A 59 31.54 19.74 -5.09
N LEU A 60 30.82 20.01 -4.00
CA LEU A 60 31.03 21.21 -3.18
C LEU A 60 32.40 21.22 -2.51
N SER A 61 32.94 20.07 -2.11
CA SER A 61 34.27 19.96 -1.50
C SER A 61 35.41 20.45 -2.40
N ASN A 62 35.19 20.63 -3.71
CA ASN A 62 36.18 21.24 -4.61
C ASN A 62 36.31 22.76 -4.41
N VAL A 63 35.31 23.41 -3.79
CA VAL A 63 35.25 24.86 -3.63
C VAL A 63 35.08 25.30 -2.18
N MET A 64 34.81 24.39 -1.25
CA MET A 64 34.71 24.64 0.19
C MET A 64 35.18 23.44 1.01
N ASP A 65 35.34 23.63 2.33
CA ASP A 65 35.69 22.52 3.23
C ASP A 65 34.59 21.43 3.25
N PRO A 66 34.98 20.14 3.26
CA PRO A 66 34.03 19.02 3.23
C PRO A 66 33.00 19.03 4.36
N GLY A 67 33.35 19.54 5.54
CA GLY A 67 32.43 19.65 6.66
C GLY A 67 31.27 20.61 6.37
N TRP A 68 31.56 21.76 5.75
CA TRP A 68 30.54 22.72 5.34
C TRP A 68 29.70 22.21 4.16
N ALA A 69 30.32 21.51 3.21
CA ALA A 69 29.61 20.86 2.12
C ALA A 69 28.60 19.82 2.65
N ALA A 70 29.03 18.96 3.57
CA ALA A 70 28.17 17.96 4.21
C ALA A 70 27.05 18.61 5.03
N LEU A 71 27.33 19.71 5.75
CA LEU A 71 26.32 20.45 6.51
C LEU A 71 25.22 21.01 5.61
N ILE A 72 25.57 21.58 4.46
CA ILE A 72 24.59 22.11 3.49
C ILE A 72 23.66 20.98 3.01
N VAL A 73 24.23 19.84 2.61
CA VAL A 73 23.43 18.69 2.14
C VAL A 73 22.55 18.14 3.25
N ALA A 74 23.05 18.08 4.49
CA ALA A 74 22.27 17.66 5.65
C ALA A 74 21.09 18.62 5.93
N VAL A 75 21.29 19.94 5.81
CA VAL A 75 20.22 20.93 5.97
C VAL A 75 19.15 20.76 4.89
N ILE A 76 19.54 20.51 3.64
CA ILE A 76 18.59 20.25 2.54
C ILE A 76 17.72 19.02 2.85
N TRP A 77 18.32 17.91 3.26
CA TRP A 77 17.56 16.71 3.66
C TRP A 77 16.69 16.95 4.90
N GLY A 78 17.18 17.72 5.87
CA GLY A 78 16.41 18.12 7.05
C GLY A 78 15.17 18.92 6.66
N ALA A 79 15.29 19.86 5.73
CA ALA A 79 14.16 20.64 5.23
C ALA A 79 13.14 19.77 4.49
N ILE A 80 13.60 18.89 3.58
CA ILE A 80 12.72 17.93 2.89
C ILE A 80 11.99 17.04 3.91
N GLY A 81 12.72 16.50 4.89
CA GLY A 81 12.16 15.68 5.96
C GLY A 81 11.12 16.41 6.79
N ALA A 82 11.38 17.68 7.16
CA ALA A 82 10.43 18.51 7.90
C ALA A 82 9.12 18.73 7.11
N VAL A 83 9.23 19.04 5.80
CA VAL A 83 8.05 19.23 4.93
C VAL A 83 7.26 17.93 4.81
N LEU A 84 7.92 16.80 4.55
CA LEU A 84 7.27 15.50 4.44
C LEU A 84 6.59 15.10 5.76
N PHE A 85 7.25 15.32 6.90
CA PHE A 85 6.69 15.04 8.22
C PHE A 85 5.43 15.87 8.49
N VAL A 86 5.48 17.17 8.23
CA VAL A 86 4.32 18.06 8.41
C VAL A 86 3.15 17.64 7.52
N ASN A 87 3.41 17.37 6.25
CA ASN A 87 2.38 16.97 5.30
C ASN A 87 1.80 15.58 5.62
N GLY A 88 2.66 14.61 5.96
CA GLY A 88 2.25 13.28 6.40
C GLY A 88 1.37 13.35 7.64
N ARG A 89 1.78 14.12 8.65
CA ARG A 89 0.99 14.34 9.88
C ARG A 89 -0.36 14.98 9.58
N LYS A 90 -0.42 15.98 8.69
CA LYS A 90 -1.68 16.60 8.27
C LYS A 90 -2.61 15.58 7.60
N LYS A 91 -2.07 14.75 6.71
CA LYS A 91 -2.86 13.75 5.99
C LYS A 91 -3.35 12.62 6.90
N LEU A 92 -2.52 12.18 7.84
CA LEU A 92 -2.92 11.21 8.86
C LEU A 92 -4.08 11.72 9.73
N LYS A 93 -4.12 13.02 10.05
CA LYS A 93 -5.25 13.62 10.80
C LYS A 93 -6.58 13.59 10.04
N THR A 94 -6.54 13.46 8.71
CA THR A 94 -7.75 13.36 7.87
C THR A 94 -8.19 11.93 7.60
N VAL A 95 -7.37 10.94 7.99
CA VAL A 95 -7.76 9.53 7.89
C VAL A 95 -8.68 9.23 9.07
N ASP A 96 -9.95 8.98 8.79
CA ASP A 96 -10.90 8.48 9.78
C ASP A 96 -10.81 6.94 9.79
N PRO A 97 -10.22 6.31 10.82
CA PRO A 97 -9.99 4.86 10.83
C PRO A 97 -11.29 4.06 10.99
N VAL A 98 -12.38 4.72 11.37
CA VAL A 98 -13.69 4.08 11.52
C VAL A 98 -14.57 4.50 10.35
N PRO A 99 -14.98 3.57 9.47
CA PRO A 99 -15.98 3.86 8.46
C PRO A 99 -17.32 4.10 9.16
N ARG A 100 -17.61 5.38 9.46
CA ARG A 100 -18.80 5.79 10.22
C ARG A 100 -20.09 5.24 9.63
N ARG A 101 -20.17 5.20 8.29
CA ARG A 101 -21.28 4.60 7.53
C ARG A 101 -21.47 3.12 7.85
N THR A 102 -20.41 2.34 7.88
CA THR A 102 -20.47 0.90 8.20
C THR A 102 -20.83 0.68 9.66
N THR A 103 -20.34 1.50 10.59
CA THR A 103 -20.71 1.36 12.01
C THR A 103 -22.15 1.74 12.32
N GLU A 104 -22.76 2.65 11.56
CA GLU A 104 -24.18 3.00 11.68
C GLU A 104 -25.07 1.87 11.16
N THR A 105 -24.78 1.34 9.97
CA THR A 105 -25.51 0.19 9.41
C THR A 105 -25.38 -1.04 10.30
N LEU A 106 -24.18 -1.35 10.80
CA LEU A 106 -23.99 -2.46 11.75
C LEU A 106 -24.71 -2.23 13.09
N LYS A 107 -24.86 -0.97 13.53
CA LYS A 107 -25.65 -0.63 14.73
C LYS A 107 -27.16 -0.74 14.49
N GLU A 108 -27.63 -0.46 13.28
CA GLU A 108 -29.03 -0.67 12.87
C GLU A 108 -29.33 -2.16 12.77
N ASP A 109 -28.49 -2.93 12.08
CA ASP A 109 -28.63 -4.39 11.94
C ASP A 109 -28.62 -5.08 13.30
N ALA A 110 -27.71 -4.68 14.20
CA ALA A 110 -27.67 -5.20 15.57
C ALA A 110 -28.91 -4.79 16.39
N ARG A 111 -29.50 -3.61 16.13
CA ARG A 111 -30.74 -3.17 16.80
C ARG A 111 -31.94 -3.96 16.30
N TRP A 112 -31.99 -4.25 15.01
CA TRP A 112 -33.05 -5.04 14.38
C TRP A 112 -33.02 -6.49 14.87
N LEU A 113 -31.83 -7.08 15.01
CA LEU A 113 -31.65 -8.41 15.60
C LEU A 113 -31.99 -8.47 17.10
N LYS A 114 -31.85 -7.35 17.82
CA LYS A 114 -32.14 -7.30 19.26
C LYS A 114 -33.63 -7.09 19.58
N ASN A 115 -34.38 -6.46 18.68
CA ASN A 115 -35.83 -6.28 18.76
C ASN A 115 -36.49 -6.63 17.41
N PRO A 116 -36.60 -7.93 17.05
CA PRO A 116 -37.35 -8.33 15.87
C PRO A 116 -38.83 -8.04 16.14
N THR A 117 -39.33 -6.96 15.55
CA THR A 117 -40.77 -6.66 15.52
C THR A 117 -41.26 -6.96 14.12
N GLY A 118 -41.93 -8.11 13.96
CA GLY A 118 -42.60 -8.55 12.74
C GLY A 118 -41.81 -9.57 11.93
#